data_AF-A0A523F4B9-F1
#
_entry.id   AF-A0A523F4B9-F1
#
_cell.length_a   1.000
_cell.length_b   1.000
_cell.length_c   1.000
_cell.angle_alpha   90.00
_cell.angle_beta   90.00
_cell.angle_gamma   90.00
#
_symmetry.space_group_name_H-M   'P 1'
#
loop_
_entity.id
_entity.type
_entity.pdbx_description
1 polymer ?
#
loop_
_entity_poly.entity_id
_entity_poly.type
_entity_poly.pdbx_seq_one_letter_code
_entity_poly.pdbx_strand_id
1 'polypeptide(L)'
;MRATVDIGLSYLNDDMNRLTNLKDVRGFILAERPAKARIQAQYPVTHQKAFDMVSDADEFSVYLVWNKRFIQGPTSLETHSEKRIENIRPQHIVEPLLIAPPRSDEIAALDNQIRSGTLYHVVVFRKQVGDHEVITRKLWFDRTTLELHQLEIYDGQGNIVTVATYSQWLEENGAPYPTSVNISRPLDGYRVSITIRDPGINESLPEDAFTLEPPAGIEIERVGDSEQLDVQASAQ
;
A
#
# COMPACT_ATOMS: atom_id res chain seq x y z
N MET A 1 -14.14 1.99 4.67
CA MET A 1 -14.18 2.80 3.43
C MET A 1 -14.42 1.86 2.27
N ARG A 2 -15.35 2.21 1.37
CA ARG A 2 -15.57 1.59 0.08
C ARG A 2 -15.47 2.67 -0.98
N ALA A 3 -14.46 2.63 -1.84
CA ALA A 3 -14.25 3.70 -2.83
C ALA A 3 -14.24 3.13 -4.25
N THR A 4 -14.95 3.78 -5.17
CA THR A 4 -14.72 3.58 -6.62
C THR A 4 -13.52 4.43 -7.04
N VAL A 5 -12.58 3.81 -7.73
CA VAL A 5 -11.30 4.43 -8.07
C VAL A 5 -10.89 4.16 -9.52
N ASP A 6 -10.08 5.04 -10.09
CA ASP A 6 -9.22 4.68 -11.22
C ASP A 6 -7.80 4.44 -10.67
N ILE A 7 -7.19 3.33 -11.08
CA ILE A 7 -5.88 2.88 -10.60
C ILE A 7 -4.91 2.86 -11.78
N GLY A 8 -3.74 3.45 -11.56
CA GLY A 8 -2.54 3.24 -12.36
C GLY A 8 -1.51 2.47 -11.56
N LEU A 9 -0.85 1.50 -12.17
CA LEU A 9 0.25 0.74 -11.61
C LEU A 9 1.43 0.78 -12.58
N SER A 10 2.61 1.09 -12.05
CA SER A 10 3.84 1.11 -12.82
C SER A 10 4.95 0.36 -12.08
N TYR A 11 5.67 -0.50 -12.78
CA TYR A 11 6.81 -1.24 -12.25
C TYR A 11 7.80 -1.59 -13.37
N LEU A 12 9.07 -1.76 -13.03
CA LEU A 12 10.07 -2.30 -13.95
C LEU A 12 9.91 -3.82 -14.03
N ASN A 13 9.91 -4.36 -15.25
CA ASN A 13 9.93 -5.80 -15.46
C ASN A 13 11.26 -6.42 -15.00
N ASP A 14 11.27 -7.75 -14.91
CA ASP A 14 12.40 -8.55 -14.44
C ASP A 14 13.70 -8.30 -15.25
N ASP A 15 13.59 -7.91 -16.52
CA ASP A 15 14.72 -7.55 -17.38
C ASP A 15 15.27 -6.12 -17.15
N MET A 16 14.68 -5.37 -16.22
CA MET A 16 14.94 -3.95 -15.92
C MET A 16 14.88 -2.99 -17.12
N ASN A 17 14.53 -3.46 -18.30
CA ASN A 17 14.58 -2.71 -19.55
C ASN A 17 13.23 -2.19 -20.00
N ARG A 18 12.13 -2.73 -19.44
CA ARG A 18 10.77 -2.34 -19.81
C ARG A 18 9.95 -1.93 -18.60
N LEU A 19 9.45 -0.69 -18.64
CA LEU A 19 8.43 -0.20 -17.72
C LEU A 19 7.08 -0.79 -18.11
N THR A 20 6.48 -1.62 -17.26
CA THR A 20 5.08 -2.02 -17.41
C THR A 20 4.20 -0.97 -16.75
N ASN A 21 3.22 -0.48 -17.51
CA ASN A 21 2.23 0.46 -17.02
C ASN A 21 0.83 -0.12 -17.26
N LEU A 22 0.13 -0.43 -16.19
CA LEU A 22 -1.30 -0.62 -16.21
C LEU A 22 -1.92 0.74 -15.92
N LYS A 23 -2.48 1.40 -16.93
CA LYS A 23 -3.10 2.73 -16.77
C LYS A 23 -4.60 2.63 -16.79
N ASP A 24 -5.24 3.46 -15.97
CA ASP A 24 -6.66 3.78 -16.02
C ASP A 24 -7.58 2.56 -15.89
N VAL A 25 -7.20 1.57 -15.08
CA VAL A 25 -8.13 0.48 -14.74
C VAL A 25 -9.10 0.96 -13.68
N ARG A 26 -10.39 0.73 -13.90
CA ARG A 26 -11.43 1.08 -12.93
C ARG A 26 -11.51 0.00 -11.87
N GLY A 27 -11.63 0.38 -10.62
CA GLY A 27 -11.63 -0.56 -9.52
C GLY A 27 -12.40 -0.09 -8.30
N PHE A 28 -12.36 -0.95 -7.29
CA PHE A 28 -12.88 -0.67 -5.96
C PHE A 28 -11.77 -0.90 -4.94
N ILE A 29 -11.68 -0.01 -3.96
CA ILE A 29 -10.87 -0.18 -2.76
C ILE A 29 -11.81 -0.33 -1.57
N LEU A 30 -11.70 -1.45 -0.88
CA LEU A 30 -12.31 -1.67 0.42
C LEU A 30 -11.21 -1.63 1.48
N ALA A 31 -11.45 -0.88 2.54
CA ALA A 31 -10.48 -0.67 3.60
C ALA A 31 -11.18 -0.61 4.96
N GLU A 32 -10.79 -1.50 5.86
CA GLU A 32 -11.27 -1.57 7.24
C GLU A 32 -10.08 -1.50 8.19
N ARG A 33 -10.14 -0.55 9.14
CA ARG A 33 -9.12 -0.44 10.18
C ARG A 33 -9.15 -1.68 11.08
N PRO A 34 -8.00 -2.18 11.55
CA PRO A 34 -6.68 -1.56 11.40
C PRO A 34 -5.96 -1.88 10.08
N ALA A 35 -6.19 -3.03 9.45
CA ALA A 35 -5.31 -3.51 8.38
C ALA A 35 -5.98 -4.38 7.29
N LYS A 36 -7.32 -4.48 7.28
CA LYS A 36 -8.02 -5.25 6.25
C LYS A 36 -8.19 -4.42 4.99
N ALA A 37 -7.88 -5.04 3.85
CA ALA A 37 -7.86 -4.39 2.56
C ALA A 37 -8.37 -5.32 1.45
N ARG A 38 -9.15 -4.78 0.51
CA ARG A 38 -9.40 -5.41 -0.78
C ARG A 38 -9.29 -4.40 -1.90
N ILE A 39 -8.65 -4.81 -2.98
CA ILE A 39 -8.49 -3.99 -4.18
C ILE A 39 -8.82 -4.86 -5.38
N GLN A 40 -9.89 -4.49 -6.09
CA GLN A 40 -10.29 -5.16 -7.32
C GLN A 40 -10.21 -4.15 -8.46
N ALA A 41 -9.58 -4.54 -9.57
CA ALA A 41 -9.50 -3.70 -10.77
C ALA A 41 -10.01 -4.46 -12.01
N GLN A 42 -10.61 -3.71 -12.93
CA GLN A 42 -11.18 -4.18 -14.19
C GLN A 42 -10.75 -3.27 -15.34
N TYR A 43 -10.61 -3.84 -16.53
CA TYR A 43 -10.35 -3.05 -17.74
C TYR A 43 -11.60 -2.22 -18.12
N PRO A 44 -11.46 -0.92 -18.46
CA PRO A 44 -12.61 -0.04 -18.68
C PRO A 44 -13.58 -0.49 -19.78
N VAL A 45 -13.05 -1.14 -20.83
CA VAL A 45 -13.82 -1.50 -22.03
C VAL A 45 -14.40 -2.90 -21.93
N THR A 46 -13.61 -3.87 -21.47
CA THR A 46 -14.04 -5.27 -21.44
C THR A 46 -14.73 -5.66 -20.14
N HIS A 47 -14.61 -4.84 -19.10
CA HIS A 47 -15.02 -5.14 -17.72
C HIS A 47 -14.43 -6.45 -17.18
N GLN A 48 -13.43 -7.01 -17.86
CA GLN A 48 -12.71 -8.18 -17.39
C GLN A 48 -11.82 -7.77 -16.22
N LYS A 49 -11.76 -8.63 -15.20
CA LYS A 49 -10.87 -8.46 -14.06
C LYS A 49 -9.43 -8.35 -14.54
N ALA A 50 -8.71 -7.33 -14.10
CA ALA A 50 -7.28 -7.18 -14.31
C ALA A 50 -6.52 -7.85 -13.15
N PHE A 51 -6.90 -7.53 -11.92
CA PHE A 51 -6.38 -8.14 -10.70
C PHE A 51 -7.40 -8.05 -9.55
N ASP A 52 -7.22 -8.89 -8.53
CA ASP A 52 -7.96 -8.86 -7.27
C ASP A 52 -6.97 -9.17 -6.14
N MET A 53 -6.95 -8.34 -5.10
CA MET A 53 -5.98 -8.43 -4.02
C MET A 53 -6.70 -8.25 -2.70
N VAL A 54 -6.35 -9.07 -1.72
CA VAL A 54 -6.96 -9.05 -0.39
C VAL A 54 -5.86 -9.18 0.68
N SER A 55 -6.02 -8.46 1.79
CA SER A 55 -5.28 -8.65 3.03
C SER A 55 -6.26 -8.68 4.18
N ASP A 56 -6.16 -9.68 5.04
CA ASP A 56 -7.00 -9.85 6.24
C ASP A 56 -6.33 -9.33 7.53
N ALA A 57 -5.17 -8.69 7.38
CA ALA A 57 -4.21 -8.21 8.40
C ALA A 57 -3.03 -9.17 8.66
N ASP A 58 -3.23 -10.48 8.54
CA ASP A 58 -2.20 -11.49 8.84
C ASP A 58 -1.59 -12.05 7.56
N GLU A 59 -2.43 -12.32 6.55
CA GLU A 59 -2.02 -12.81 5.24
C GLU A 59 -2.54 -11.89 4.13
N PHE A 60 -1.85 -11.91 2.99
CA PHE A 60 -2.34 -11.31 1.76
C PHE A 60 -2.44 -12.35 0.65
N SER A 61 -3.38 -12.12 -0.25
CA SER A 61 -3.57 -12.88 -1.48
C SER A 61 -3.68 -11.93 -2.67
N VAL A 62 -3.02 -12.24 -3.77
CA VAL A 62 -2.99 -11.43 -5.00
C VAL A 62 -3.23 -12.33 -6.20
N TYR A 63 -4.31 -12.08 -6.93
CA TYR A 63 -4.60 -12.74 -8.20
C TYR A 63 -4.36 -11.79 -9.37
N LEU A 64 -3.43 -12.17 -10.26
CA LEU A 64 -3.07 -11.43 -11.46
C LEU A 64 -3.60 -12.17 -12.69
N VAL A 65 -4.54 -11.56 -13.42
CA VAL A 65 -5.26 -12.27 -14.50
C VAL A 65 -4.39 -12.48 -15.74
N TRP A 66 -3.54 -11.50 -16.09
CA TRP A 66 -2.77 -11.51 -17.34
C TRP A 66 -1.71 -12.61 -17.42
N ASN A 67 -1.26 -13.14 -16.29
CA ASN A 67 -0.29 -14.24 -16.22
C ASN A 67 -0.80 -15.43 -15.40
N LYS A 68 -2.08 -15.42 -14.99
CA LYS A 68 -2.73 -16.51 -14.24
C LYS A 68 -1.98 -16.90 -12.95
N ARG A 69 -1.44 -15.91 -12.25
CA ARG A 69 -0.70 -16.12 -10.99
C ARG A 69 -1.56 -15.82 -9.79
N PHE A 70 -1.47 -16.67 -8.78
CA PHE A 70 -2.07 -16.45 -7.47
C PHE A 70 -0.97 -16.49 -6.42
N ILE A 71 -0.69 -15.34 -5.81
CA ILE A 71 0.41 -15.16 -4.85
C ILE A 71 -0.18 -15.03 -3.46
N GLN A 72 0.39 -15.72 -2.48
CA GLN A 72 -0.06 -15.67 -1.09
C GLN A 72 1.14 -15.60 -0.13
N GLY A 73 1.02 -14.86 0.96
CA GLY A 73 2.07 -14.78 1.96
C GLY A 73 1.72 -13.91 3.16
N PRO A 74 2.57 -13.88 4.21
CA PRO A 74 2.30 -13.11 5.41
C PRO A 74 2.43 -11.61 5.15
N THR A 75 1.61 -10.79 5.81
CA THR A 75 1.70 -9.32 5.72
C THR A 75 2.96 -8.76 6.36
N SER A 76 3.57 -9.50 7.30
CA SER A 76 4.83 -9.19 7.98
C SER A 76 6.09 -9.50 7.15
N LEU A 77 5.95 -10.00 5.93
CA LEU A 77 7.09 -10.36 5.10
C LEU A 77 7.87 -9.12 4.66
N GLU A 78 9.09 -8.96 5.18
CA GLU A 78 10.00 -7.88 4.83
C GLU A 78 10.88 -8.20 3.61
N THR A 79 10.98 -9.46 3.21
CA THR A 79 11.81 -9.84 2.06
C THR A 79 11.20 -9.33 0.76
N HIS A 80 12.05 -8.77 -0.10
CA HIS A 80 11.69 -8.26 -1.41
C HIS A 80 12.11 -9.25 -2.49
N SER A 81 11.21 -9.61 -3.38
CA SER A 81 11.52 -10.37 -4.59
C SER A 81 12.24 -9.49 -5.62
N GLU A 82 13.16 -10.09 -6.37
CA GLU A 82 13.73 -9.47 -7.57
C GLU A 82 12.63 -9.16 -8.60
N LYS A 83 11.60 -10.00 -8.67
CA LYS A 83 10.43 -9.81 -9.53
C LYS A 83 9.48 -8.81 -8.88
N ARG A 84 9.53 -7.56 -9.33
CA ARG A 84 8.82 -6.42 -8.73
C ARG A 84 7.31 -6.63 -8.58
N ILE A 85 6.71 -7.36 -9.51
CA ILE A 85 5.28 -7.67 -9.48
C ILE A 85 4.89 -8.51 -8.24
N GLU A 86 5.79 -9.33 -7.71
CA GLU A 86 5.56 -10.18 -6.54
C GLU A 86 5.57 -9.38 -5.23
N ASN A 87 6.09 -8.15 -5.25
CA ASN A 87 6.16 -7.28 -4.09
C ASN A 87 4.90 -6.43 -3.91
N ILE A 88 3.95 -6.47 -4.85
CA ILE A 88 2.70 -5.70 -4.75
C ILE A 88 1.81 -6.37 -3.71
N ARG A 89 1.38 -5.58 -2.72
CA ARG A 89 0.51 -6.05 -1.64
C ARG A 89 -0.63 -5.06 -1.39
N PRO A 90 -1.85 -5.52 -1.09
CA PRO A 90 -3.00 -4.64 -0.86
C PRO A 90 -2.81 -3.72 0.36
N GLN A 91 -2.16 -4.19 1.43
CA GLN A 91 -1.88 -3.38 2.61
C GLN A 91 -0.97 -2.18 2.31
N HIS A 92 0.00 -2.32 1.40
CA HIS A 92 0.89 -1.22 0.99
C HIS A 92 0.12 -0.07 0.32
N ILE A 93 -1.04 -0.37 -0.27
CA ILE A 93 -1.85 0.58 -1.00
C ILE A 93 -2.90 1.22 -0.08
N VAL A 94 -3.47 0.45 0.85
CA VAL A 94 -4.50 0.94 1.77
C VAL A 94 -3.92 1.70 2.96
N GLU A 95 -2.72 1.35 3.45
CA GLU A 95 -2.10 2.04 4.59
C GLU A 95 -1.97 3.56 4.37
N PRO A 96 -1.50 4.07 3.21
CA PRO A 96 -1.47 5.51 2.95
C PRO A 96 -2.85 6.17 2.82
N LEU A 97 -3.90 5.40 2.49
CA LEU A 97 -5.27 5.92 2.40
C LEU A 97 -5.93 6.04 3.78
N LEU A 98 -5.51 5.22 4.74
CA LEU A 98 -6.01 5.20 6.11
C LEU A 98 -5.02 5.89 7.06
N ILE A 99 -4.81 7.20 6.87
CA ILE A 99 -3.89 7.99 7.71
C ILE A 99 -4.24 7.80 9.19
N ALA A 100 -3.35 7.13 9.92
CA ALA A 100 -3.57 6.76 11.30
C ALA A 100 -3.20 7.89 12.27
N PRO A 101 -3.91 8.05 13.41
CA PRO A 101 -3.44 8.88 14.52
C PRO A 101 -2.11 8.34 15.08
N PRO A 102 -1.40 9.11 15.95
CA PRO A 102 -0.26 8.57 16.69
C PRO A 102 -0.62 7.25 17.38
N ARG A 103 0.24 6.23 17.24
CA ARG A 103 0.09 4.96 17.97
C ARG A 103 0.52 5.16 19.43
N SER A 104 0.07 4.29 20.32
CA SER A 104 0.37 4.38 21.76
C SER A 104 1.85 4.22 22.09
N ASP A 105 2.62 3.59 21.20
CA ASP A 105 4.06 3.40 21.27
C ASP A 105 4.86 4.42 20.45
N GLU A 106 4.18 5.42 19.85
CA GLU A 106 4.79 6.49 19.08
C GLU A 106 4.86 7.79 19.88
N ILE A 107 5.99 8.49 19.75
CA ILE A 107 6.15 9.89 20.13
C ILE A 107 6.03 10.72 18.84
N ALA A 108 5.18 11.75 18.87
CA ALA A 108 5.02 12.68 17.76
C ALA A 108 5.72 14.01 18.08
N ALA A 109 6.64 14.43 17.22
CA ALA A 109 7.32 15.71 17.30
C ALA A 109 6.94 16.60 16.11
N LEU A 110 6.70 17.89 16.37
CA LEU A 110 6.43 18.87 15.32
C LEU A 110 7.72 19.56 14.88
N ASP A 111 7.94 19.63 13.58
CA ASP A 111 9.02 20.35 12.91
C ASP A 111 8.44 21.29 11.84
N ASN A 112 9.24 22.26 11.39
CA ASN A 112 8.88 23.18 10.32
C ASN A 112 9.94 23.13 9.23
N GLN A 113 9.53 22.83 8.00
CA GLN A 113 10.46 22.67 6.89
C GLN A 113 10.03 23.47 5.66
N ILE A 114 11.00 23.82 4.82
CA ILE A 114 10.78 24.50 3.55
C ILE A 114 11.22 23.57 2.43
N ARG A 115 10.34 23.30 1.46
CA ARG A 115 10.65 22.49 0.28
C ARG A 115 10.17 23.20 -0.97
N SER A 116 11.09 23.47 -1.89
CA SER A 116 10.81 24.16 -3.16
C SER A 116 10.07 25.50 -2.99
N GLY A 117 10.35 26.23 -1.91
CA GLY A 117 9.70 27.50 -1.59
C GLY A 117 8.38 27.38 -0.81
N THR A 118 7.83 26.17 -0.64
CA THR A 118 6.63 25.93 0.17
C THR A 118 7.01 25.60 1.61
N LEU A 119 6.29 26.18 2.58
CA LEU A 119 6.47 25.89 4.00
C LEU A 119 5.53 24.77 4.45
N TYR A 120 6.06 23.84 5.24
CA TYR A 120 5.33 22.69 5.76
C TYR A 120 5.45 22.58 7.28
N HIS A 121 4.36 22.17 7.92
CA HIS A 121 4.38 21.57 9.24
C HIS A 121 4.65 20.07 9.08
N VAL A 122 5.75 19.58 9.65
CA VAL A 122 6.14 18.16 9.54
C VAL A 122 5.96 17.49 10.88
N VAL A 123 5.06 16.52 10.96
CA VAL A 123 4.91 15.68 12.14
C VAL A 123 5.78 14.45 11.96
N VAL A 124 6.80 14.31 12.80
CA VAL A 124 7.74 13.19 12.81
C VAL A 124 7.33 12.24 13.93
N PHE A 125 6.99 11.01 13.55
CA PHE A 125 6.64 9.94 14.48
C PHE A 125 7.85 9.06 14.72
N ARG A 126 8.06 8.70 15.97
CA ARG A 126 9.20 7.92 16.42
C ARG A 126 8.79 6.88 17.43
N LYS A 127 9.51 5.76 17.48
CA LYS A 127 9.26 4.65 18.39
C LYS A 127 10.56 4.20 19.04
N GLN A 128 10.47 3.81 20.31
CA GLN A 128 11.58 3.17 21.02
C GLN A 128 11.74 1.71 20.58
N VAL A 129 12.94 1.31 20.17
CA VAL A 129 13.34 -0.06 19.84
C VAL A 129 14.63 -0.37 20.60
N GLY A 130 14.49 -1.12 21.71
CA GLY A 130 15.59 -1.31 22.66
C GLY A 130 16.05 0.03 23.24
N ASP A 131 17.35 0.31 23.15
CA ASP A 131 17.97 1.54 23.65
C ASP A 131 18.00 2.68 22.61
N HIS A 132 17.41 2.47 21.43
CA HIS A 132 17.42 3.44 20.33
C HIS A 132 16.01 3.89 19.95
N GLU A 133 15.92 5.10 19.40
CA GLU A 133 14.69 5.64 18.82
C GLU A 133 14.79 5.58 17.29
N VAL A 134 13.75 5.06 16.65
CA VAL A 134 13.64 5.00 15.18
C VAL A 134 12.48 5.87 14.70
N ILE A 135 12.65 6.52 13.55
CA ILE A 135 11.55 7.23 12.88
C ILE A 135 10.66 6.18 12.23
N THR A 136 9.34 6.23 12.47
CA THR A 136 8.37 5.32 11.86
C THR A 136 7.69 5.95 10.65
N ARG A 137 7.37 7.25 10.73
CA ARG A 137 6.73 7.97 9.64
C ARG A 137 6.87 9.49 9.76
N LYS A 138 6.72 10.19 8.64
CA LYS A 138 6.60 11.64 8.57
C LYS A 138 5.35 12.04 7.82
N LEU A 139 4.58 12.97 8.39
CA LEU A 139 3.44 13.61 7.74
C LEU A 139 3.76 15.07 7.46
N TRP A 140 3.69 15.47 6.20
CA TRP A 140 3.99 16.81 5.72
C TRP A 140 2.69 17.53 5.40
N PHE A 141 2.30 18.49 6.24
CA PHE A 141 1.12 19.32 6.05
C PHE A 141 1.50 20.66 5.46
N ASP A 142 0.79 21.10 4.41
CA ASP A 142 0.92 22.47 3.92
C ASP A 142 0.61 23.44 5.06
N ARG A 143 1.50 24.41 5.30
CA ARG A 143 1.36 25.32 6.45
C ARG A 143 0.16 26.27 6.34
N THR A 144 -0.32 26.52 5.12
CA THR A 144 -1.41 27.45 4.84
C THR A 144 -2.76 26.75 4.86
N THR A 145 -2.87 25.61 4.17
CA THR A 145 -4.15 24.88 4.06
C THR A 145 -4.33 23.84 5.15
N LEU A 146 -3.25 23.43 5.84
CA LEU A 146 -3.20 22.29 6.76
C LEU A 146 -3.57 20.95 6.12
N GLU A 147 -3.64 20.89 4.79
CA GLU A 147 -3.85 19.66 4.06
C GLU A 147 -2.58 18.81 4.08
N LEU A 148 -2.73 17.48 4.21
CA LEU A 148 -1.61 16.58 4.09
C LEU A 148 -1.13 16.57 2.63
N HIS A 149 0.15 16.87 2.42
CA HIS A 149 0.80 16.86 1.12
C HIS A 149 1.57 15.57 0.87
N GLN A 150 2.28 15.05 1.90
CA GLN A 150 3.11 13.85 1.76
C GLN A 150 3.17 13.03 3.05
N LEU A 151 3.16 11.71 2.89
CA LEU A 151 3.46 10.71 3.92
C LEU A 151 4.73 9.97 3.51
N GLU A 152 5.65 9.81 4.45
CA GLU A 152 6.79 8.90 4.34
C GLU A 152 6.68 7.85 5.45
N ILE A 153 6.88 6.57 5.11
CA ILE A 153 6.93 5.45 6.06
C ILE A 153 8.32 4.84 5.99
N TYR A 154 8.86 4.52 7.17
CA TYR A 154 10.21 4.01 7.37
C TYR A 154 10.17 2.60 7.96
N ASP A 155 11.12 1.73 7.57
CA ASP A 155 11.35 0.45 8.24
C ASP A 155 12.17 0.60 9.53
N GLY A 156 12.41 -0.52 10.23
CA GLY A 156 13.21 -0.54 11.46
C GLY A 156 14.68 -0.17 11.28
N GLN A 157 15.19 -0.13 10.05
CA GLN A 157 16.54 0.30 9.71
C GLN A 157 16.61 1.78 9.31
N GLY A 158 15.46 2.45 9.22
CA GLY A 158 15.36 3.85 8.79
C GLY A 158 15.36 4.03 7.27
N ASN A 159 15.15 2.98 6.48
CA ASN A 159 14.93 3.12 5.05
C ASN A 159 13.50 3.56 4.77
N ILE A 160 13.32 4.40 3.75
CA ILE A 160 11.98 4.79 3.29
C ILE A 160 11.37 3.63 2.51
N VAL A 161 10.32 3.03 3.05
CA VAL A 161 9.58 1.93 2.40
C VAL A 161 8.37 2.42 1.62
N THR A 162 7.76 3.54 2.02
CA THR A 162 6.63 4.15 1.32
C THR A 162 6.82 5.66 1.23
N VAL A 163 6.57 6.23 0.06
CA VAL A 163 6.31 7.67 -0.11
C VAL A 163 4.95 7.81 -0.77
N ALA A 164 4.02 8.49 -0.12
CA ALA A 164 2.72 8.81 -0.69
C ALA A 164 2.53 10.33 -0.77
N THR A 165 2.05 10.84 -1.89
CA THR A 165 1.67 12.25 -2.05
C THR A 165 0.17 12.37 -2.31
N TYR A 166 -0.41 13.45 -1.82
CA TYR A 166 -1.84 13.69 -1.82
C TYR A 166 -2.13 15.06 -2.43
N SER A 167 -3.23 15.15 -3.16
CA SER A 167 -3.71 16.42 -3.68
C SER A 167 -5.22 16.40 -3.87
N GLN A 168 -5.77 17.60 -4.10
CA GLN A 168 -7.20 17.80 -4.38
C GLN A 168 -8.07 17.26 -3.23
N TRP A 169 -7.88 17.82 -2.05
CA TRP A 169 -8.67 17.45 -0.88
C TRP A 169 -10.11 17.92 -1.02
N LEU A 170 -11.04 17.01 -0.73
CA LEU A 170 -12.48 17.24 -0.64
C LEU A 170 -13.00 16.70 0.69
N GLU A 171 -14.30 16.85 0.93
CA GLU A 171 -14.97 16.36 2.12
C GLU A 171 -16.19 15.52 1.73
N GLU A 172 -16.39 14.42 2.44
CA GLU A 172 -17.62 13.63 2.39
C GLU A 172 -18.03 13.26 3.81
N ASN A 173 -19.31 13.45 4.15
CA ASN A 173 -19.86 13.11 5.47
C ASN A 173 -19.06 13.70 6.65
N GLY A 174 -18.50 14.90 6.50
CA GLY A 174 -17.67 15.56 7.52
C GLY A 174 -16.25 15.01 7.65
N ALA A 175 -15.82 14.12 6.74
CA ALA A 175 -14.49 13.53 6.73
C ALA A 175 -13.70 14.01 5.49
N PRO A 176 -12.51 14.63 5.67
CA PRO A 176 -11.68 15.03 4.55
C PRO A 176 -11.04 13.80 3.88
N TYR A 177 -10.94 13.83 2.56
CA TYR A 177 -10.25 12.81 1.78
C TYR A 177 -9.54 13.42 0.57
N PRO A 178 -8.40 12.87 0.13
CA PRO A 178 -7.73 13.29 -1.10
C PRO A 178 -8.37 12.62 -2.32
N THR A 179 -8.64 13.36 -3.39
CA THR A 179 -9.11 12.72 -4.64
C THR A 179 -7.96 12.10 -5.43
N SER A 180 -6.71 12.54 -5.23
CA SER A 180 -5.55 11.97 -5.90
C SER A 180 -4.48 11.54 -4.90
N VAL A 181 -4.03 10.29 -5.03
CA VAL A 181 -2.97 9.70 -4.20
C VAL A 181 -1.95 9.02 -5.09
N ASN A 182 -0.67 9.36 -4.93
CA ASN A 182 0.42 8.70 -5.64
C ASN A 182 1.35 8.03 -4.62
N ILE A 183 1.50 6.72 -4.71
CA ILE A 183 2.26 5.88 -3.79
C ILE A 183 3.48 5.35 -4.53
N SER A 184 4.66 5.49 -3.94
CA SER A 184 5.92 4.91 -4.39
C SER A 184 6.44 3.97 -3.32
N ARG A 185 6.80 2.75 -3.72
CA ARG A 185 7.45 1.75 -2.89
C ARG A 185 8.85 1.50 -3.45
N PRO A 186 9.85 2.34 -3.08
CA PRO A 186 11.16 2.34 -3.75
C PRO A 186 11.92 1.03 -3.59
N LEU A 187 11.86 0.38 -2.42
CA LEU A 187 12.50 -0.91 -2.19
C LEU A 187 11.79 -2.05 -2.94
N ASP A 188 10.46 -1.97 -3.08
CA ASP A 188 9.68 -2.95 -3.85
C ASP A 188 9.69 -2.70 -5.37
N GLY A 189 10.15 -1.53 -5.81
CA GLY A 189 10.31 -1.15 -7.21
C GLY A 189 9.03 -0.89 -7.99
N TYR A 190 7.95 -0.43 -7.33
CA TYR A 190 6.70 -0.07 -8.01
C TYR A 190 6.09 1.25 -7.53
N ARG A 191 5.17 1.80 -8.33
CA ARG A 191 4.33 2.95 -7.97
C ARG A 191 2.87 2.72 -8.34
N VAL A 192 1.98 3.27 -7.54
CA VAL A 192 0.53 3.24 -7.73
C VAL A 192 0.00 4.66 -7.74
N SER A 193 -0.82 5.00 -8.73
CA SER A 193 -1.60 6.24 -8.77
C SER A 193 -3.07 5.91 -8.58
N ILE A 194 -3.76 6.61 -7.68
CA ILE A 194 -5.15 6.38 -7.35
C ILE A 194 -5.90 7.69 -7.55
N THR A 195 -6.97 7.63 -8.33
CA THR A 195 -7.96 8.71 -8.41
C THR A 195 -9.25 8.22 -7.78
N ILE A 196 -9.65 8.80 -6.65
CA ILE A 196 -10.91 8.49 -5.99
C ILE A 196 -12.05 9.20 -6.73
N ARG A 197 -13.01 8.41 -7.22
CA ARG A 197 -14.16 8.90 -7.99
C ARG A 197 -15.41 9.01 -7.15
N ASP A 198 -15.64 8.00 -6.33
CA ASP A 198 -16.81 7.88 -5.47
C ASP A 198 -16.30 7.38 -4.12
N PRO A 199 -16.03 8.28 -3.16
CA PRO A 199 -15.70 7.88 -1.81
C PRO A 199 -16.95 7.28 -1.13
N GLY A 200 -16.72 6.26 -0.30
CA GLY A 200 -17.73 5.69 0.59
C GLY A 200 -17.12 5.62 1.98
N ILE A 201 -16.99 6.78 2.62
CA ILE A 201 -16.32 6.92 3.92
C ILE A 201 -17.23 6.41 5.04
N ASN A 202 -16.65 5.61 5.94
CA ASN A 202 -17.35 5.02 7.09
C ASN A 202 -18.57 4.14 6.76
N GLU A 203 -18.66 3.65 5.52
CA GLU A 203 -19.66 2.65 5.14
C GLU A 203 -19.36 1.28 5.75
N SER A 204 -20.42 0.55 6.08
CA SER A 204 -20.34 -0.85 6.50
C SER A 204 -19.88 -1.73 5.34
N LEU A 205 -18.98 -2.66 5.62
CA LEU A 205 -18.49 -3.63 4.66
C LEU A 205 -19.05 -5.03 4.99
N PRO A 206 -19.31 -5.87 3.97
CA PRO A 206 -19.63 -7.28 4.20
C PRO A 206 -18.49 -8.03 4.91
N GLU A 207 -18.82 -9.03 5.73
CA GLU A 207 -17.80 -9.83 6.44
C GLU A 207 -16.88 -10.61 5.48
N ASP A 208 -17.43 -11.09 4.36
CA ASP A 208 -16.73 -11.82 3.31
C ASP A 208 -16.03 -10.89 2.29
N ALA A 209 -16.05 -9.57 2.53
CA ALA A 209 -15.40 -8.61 1.65
C ALA A 209 -13.89 -8.84 1.53
N PHE A 210 -13.26 -9.49 2.52
CA PHE A 210 -11.82 -9.68 2.62
C PHE A 210 -11.41 -11.15 2.49
N THR A 211 -12.10 -11.90 1.63
CA THR A 211 -11.73 -13.27 1.28
C THR A 211 -11.47 -13.36 -0.23
N LEU A 212 -10.41 -14.07 -0.61
CA LEU A 212 -10.06 -14.31 -2.01
C LEU A 212 -9.56 -15.75 -2.17
N GLU A 213 -10.30 -16.56 -2.91
CA GLU A 213 -9.93 -17.94 -3.24
C GLU A 213 -9.22 -18.00 -4.61
N PRO A 214 -8.27 -18.94 -4.80
CA PRO A 214 -7.66 -19.16 -6.10
C PRO A 214 -8.69 -19.65 -7.12
N PRO A 215 -8.70 -19.10 -8.35
CA PRO A 215 -9.56 -19.63 -9.40
C PRO A 215 -9.24 -21.09 -9.74
N ALA A 216 -10.22 -21.81 -10.28
CA ALA A 216 -10.06 -23.22 -10.63
C ALA A 216 -8.86 -23.45 -11.57
N GLY A 217 -7.99 -24.39 -11.18
CA GLY A 217 -6.80 -24.77 -11.95
C GLY A 217 -5.61 -23.81 -11.82
N ILE A 218 -5.66 -22.84 -10.90
CA ILE A 218 -4.53 -21.97 -10.57
C ILE A 218 -3.85 -22.47 -9.29
N GLU A 219 -2.54 -22.66 -9.35
CA GLU A 219 -1.73 -23.04 -8.18
C GLU A 219 -1.43 -21.82 -7.31
N ILE A 220 -1.27 -22.05 -6.00
CA ILE A 220 -0.89 -21.03 -5.03
C ILE A 220 0.63 -20.92 -5.00
N GLU A 221 1.14 -19.75 -5.32
CA GLU A 221 2.55 -19.39 -5.19
C GLU A 221 2.79 -18.74 -3.82
N ARG A 222 3.36 -19.49 -2.88
CA ARG A 222 3.68 -18.96 -1.55
C ARG A 222 4.98 -18.15 -1.57
N VAL A 223 4.93 -16.95 -1.01
CA VAL A 223 6.09 -16.09 -0.82
C VAL A 223 6.38 -15.92 0.67
N GLY A 224 7.67 -15.92 1.03
CA GLY A 224 8.12 -15.84 2.42
C GLY A 224 8.31 -17.19 3.14
N ASP A 225 7.98 -18.31 2.50
CA ASP A 225 8.19 -19.66 3.04
C ASP A 225 9.63 -20.19 2.86
N SER A 226 10.59 -19.34 2.49
CA SER A 226 11.99 -19.75 2.36
C SER A 226 12.75 -19.64 3.69
N GLU A 227 12.30 -20.38 4.70
CA GLU A 227 13.09 -20.82 5.86
C GLU A 227 12.65 -22.23 6.28
N GLN A 228 12.98 -23.26 5.50
CA GLN A 228 13.07 -24.63 6.04
C GLN A 228 13.84 -25.67 5.19
N LEU A 229 14.46 -25.32 4.06
CA LEU A 229 15.18 -26.32 3.24
C LEU A 229 16.71 -26.40 3.46
N ASP A 230 17.34 -25.51 4.23
CA ASP A 230 18.81 -25.52 4.41
C ASP A 230 19.32 -26.04 5.76
N VAL A 231 18.48 -26.58 6.65
CA VAL A 231 18.94 -27.14 7.94
C VAL A 231 19.27 -28.64 7.88
N GLN A 232 19.04 -29.33 6.75
CA GLN A 232 19.36 -30.77 6.63
C GLN A 232 20.60 -31.12 5.81
N ALA A 233 21.33 -30.14 5.25
CA ALA A 233 22.52 -30.41 4.44
C ALA A 233 23.87 -30.27 5.17
N SER A 234 23.89 -29.96 6.48
CA SER A 234 25.14 -29.78 7.25
C SER A 234 25.39 -30.83 8.34
N ALA A 235 24.60 -31.91 8.38
CA ALA A 235 24.79 -33.01 9.30
C ALA A 235 25.12 -34.31 8.55
N GLN A 236 26.27 -34.33 7.88
CA GLN A 236 27.02 -35.55 7.56
C GLN A 236 28.52 -35.29 7.70
#